data_AF-A0A9Y2IM23-F1
#
_entry.id   AF-A0A9Y2IM23-F1
#
_cell.length_a   1.000
_cell.length_b   1.000
_cell.length_c   1.000
_cell.angle_alpha   90.00
_cell.angle_beta   90.00
_cell.angle_gamma   90.00
#
_symmetry.space_group_name_H-M   'P 1'
#
loop_
_entity.id
_entity.type
_entity.pdbx_description
1 polymer ?
#
loop_
_entity_poly.entity_id
_entity_poly.type
_entity_poly.pdbx_seq_one_letter_code
_entity_poly.pdbx_strand_id
1 'polypeptide(L)'
;MPGRKRFGGIFSGDSATFVLIFGVGFLFTAFFRTDAWHRVLFGPSPVDYPAVLGLVTLCCAVGWRSLLRRGFVWTEPAELTWLDFARVDRRRVVASRLAGGLTGFVIVVAYLAGLMLAVGGSSLDLWRAALALVVSSAVLVFATARRTALRVDTAGPVLLAVLGIVIAGADLGPIAVQYAGGGILLCAVALSFGGEPVTRAGRAILLDGWNARVLRSVAVTFLDPMMMLPEATASGRWSLGRPTPLRLAVAGIAGRSRYAGMLLLVALAVAVGHVAVPTLPGSVLVGLGGYVALTPFGAGLGVLWRNPGRRRWLGSTDSELVVAHGVVLTVVAVVWSALLAAALAALGTSVDALSWVTVALAVLSVLRTVTRKPVDYSSAGFVDTPAGPLPANLARQLFRGPDLLVLGIAALALLG
;
A
#
# COMPACT_ATOMS: atom_id res chain seq x y z
N MET A 1 29.71 -17.91 3.31
CA MET A 1 28.94 -18.39 2.15
C MET A 1 29.60 -17.87 0.87
N PRO A 2 30.18 -18.75 0.05
CA PRO A 2 30.59 -18.40 -1.31
C PRO A 2 29.35 -17.93 -2.10
N GLY A 3 29.46 -16.86 -2.88
CA GLY A 3 28.36 -16.33 -3.71
C GLY A 3 27.60 -15.11 -3.18
N ARG A 4 27.91 -14.59 -1.98
CA ARG A 4 27.33 -13.30 -1.56
C ARG A 4 27.96 -12.15 -2.36
N LYS A 5 27.19 -11.50 -3.23
CA LYS A 5 27.55 -10.20 -3.82
C LYS A 5 27.92 -9.24 -2.68
N ARG A 6 29.22 -8.92 -2.54
CA ARG A 6 29.78 -8.18 -1.38
C ARG A 6 29.36 -6.70 -1.30
N PHE A 7 28.60 -6.18 -2.27
CA PHE A 7 28.11 -4.79 -2.30
C PHE A 7 26.70 -4.67 -2.87
N GLY A 8 25.78 -5.58 -2.53
CA GLY A 8 24.36 -5.47 -2.96
C GLY A 8 24.14 -5.39 -4.48
N GLY A 9 25.16 -5.64 -5.30
CA GLY A 9 25.13 -5.41 -6.72
C GLY A 9 24.92 -3.94 -7.14
N ILE A 10 25.27 -2.95 -6.32
CA ILE A 10 25.06 -1.52 -6.64
C ILE A 10 26.16 -0.96 -7.56
N PHE A 11 27.27 -1.69 -7.71
CA PHE A 11 28.39 -1.33 -8.59
C PHE A 11 28.87 -2.52 -9.42
N SER A 12 28.00 -3.50 -9.69
CA SER A 12 28.36 -4.66 -10.52
C SER A 12 28.31 -4.40 -12.03
N GLY A 13 27.87 -3.21 -12.45
CA GLY A 13 27.64 -2.90 -13.86
C GLY A 13 26.47 -3.68 -14.47
N ASP A 14 25.64 -4.32 -13.64
CA ASP A 14 24.44 -5.04 -14.06
C ASP A 14 23.24 -4.07 -14.21
N SER A 15 22.20 -4.49 -14.94
CA SER A 15 21.04 -3.66 -15.26
C SER A 15 20.38 -3.03 -14.03
N ALA A 16 20.42 -3.69 -12.87
CA ALA A 16 19.90 -3.15 -11.61
C ALA A 16 20.71 -1.94 -11.10
N THR A 17 22.04 -1.98 -11.21
CA THR A 17 22.92 -0.83 -10.92
C THR A 17 22.51 0.36 -11.79
N PHE A 18 22.34 0.13 -13.09
CA PHE A 18 22.00 1.19 -14.05
C PHE A 18 20.62 1.80 -13.76
N VAL A 19 19.60 0.97 -13.54
CA VAL A 19 18.25 1.42 -13.16
C VAL A 19 18.27 2.22 -11.86
N LEU A 20 19.08 1.80 -10.88
CA LEU A 20 19.20 2.52 -9.61
C LEU A 20 19.86 3.89 -9.79
N ILE A 21 20.98 3.99 -10.51
CA ILE A 21 21.65 5.26 -10.77
C ILE A 21 20.74 6.20 -11.56
N PHE A 22 20.10 5.69 -12.62
CA PHE A 22 19.18 6.49 -13.43
C PHE A 22 17.94 6.93 -12.64
N GLY A 23 17.35 6.02 -11.85
CA GLY A 23 16.22 6.33 -10.98
C GLY A 23 16.55 7.38 -9.93
N VAL A 24 17.72 7.27 -9.28
CA VAL A 24 18.19 8.28 -8.32
C VAL A 24 18.45 9.62 -9.01
N GLY A 25 19.10 9.61 -10.18
CA GLY A 25 19.30 10.82 -10.99
C GLY A 25 17.97 11.49 -11.34
N PHE A 26 16.98 10.71 -11.81
CA PHE A 26 15.64 11.20 -12.12
C PHE A 26 14.95 11.82 -10.90
N LEU A 27 14.98 11.14 -9.75
CA LEU A 27 14.42 11.67 -8.50
C LEU A 27 15.08 12.98 -8.07
N PHE A 28 16.38 13.14 -8.31
CA PHE A 28 17.11 14.37 -7.98
C PHE A 28 16.77 15.53 -8.93
N THR A 29 16.49 15.24 -10.21
CA THR A 29 16.08 16.29 -11.18
C THR A 29 14.78 17.00 -10.79
N ALA A 30 13.92 16.34 -9.99
CA ALA A 30 12.69 16.95 -9.49
C ALA A 30 12.95 18.20 -8.65
N PHE A 31 14.03 18.22 -7.86
CA PHE A 31 14.41 19.38 -7.03
C PHE A 31 15.02 20.54 -7.83
N PHE A 32 15.48 20.30 -9.06
CA PHE A 32 15.98 21.37 -9.94
C PHE A 32 14.92 21.96 -10.84
N ARG A 33 13.74 21.34 -10.92
CA ARG A 33 12.62 21.79 -11.77
C ARG A 33 11.38 22.09 -10.92
N THR A 34 11.57 22.69 -9.76
CA THR A 34 10.49 23.01 -8.81
C THR A 34 9.39 23.84 -9.47
N ASP A 35 9.72 24.81 -10.33
CA ASP A 35 8.72 25.65 -11.01
C ASP A 35 7.85 24.86 -12.01
N ALA A 36 8.43 23.85 -12.67
CA ALA A 36 7.66 22.98 -13.56
C ALA A 36 6.75 22.06 -12.75
N TRP A 37 7.25 21.48 -11.66
CA TRP A 37 6.47 20.64 -10.76
C TRP A 37 5.39 21.43 -10.00
N HIS A 38 5.62 22.70 -9.69
CA HIS A 38 4.64 23.57 -9.04
C HIS A 38 3.41 23.73 -9.92
N ARG A 39 3.63 24.03 -11.21
CA ARG A 39 2.55 24.09 -12.20
C ARG A 39 1.83 22.76 -12.37
N VAL A 40 2.53 21.64 -12.26
CA VAL A 40 1.94 20.30 -12.39
C VAL A 40 1.14 19.89 -11.15
N LEU A 41 1.59 20.21 -9.93
CA LEU A 41 1.00 19.72 -8.68
C LEU A 41 0.01 20.70 -8.04
N PHE A 42 0.31 21.99 -8.12
CA PHE A 42 -0.49 23.05 -7.48
C PHE A 42 -1.18 23.95 -8.52
N GLY A 43 -0.64 24.02 -9.74
CA GLY A 43 -1.21 24.84 -10.80
C GLY A 43 -1.09 26.33 -10.45
N PRO A 44 -2.12 27.15 -10.72
CA PRO A 44 -2.15 28.55 -10.29
C PRO A 44 -2.64 28.73 -8.84
N SER A 45 -3.09 27.66 -8.18
CA SER A 45 -3.68 27.74 -6.85
C SER A 45 -2.60 27.93 -5.77
N PRO A 46 -2.90 28.67 -4.68
CA PRO A 46 -2.00 28.75 -3.54
C PRO A 46 -1.83 27.35 -2.91
N VAL A 47 -0.63 27.11 -2.37
CA VAL A 47 -0.30 25.83 -1.73
C VAL A 47 -0.95 25.76 -0.35
N ASP A 48 -1.81 24.76 -0.15
CA ASP A 48 -2.36 24.41 1.14
C ASP A 48 -1.33 23.57 1.94
N TYR A 49 -0.48 24.27 2.67
CA TYR A 49 0.56 23.64 3.49
C TYR A 49 0.03 22.72 4.62
N PRO A 50 -1.04 23.06 5.35
CA PRO A 50 -1.69 22.12 6.25
C PRO A 50 -2.10 20.82 5.55
N ALA A 51 -2.68 20.88 4.36
CA ALA A 51 -3.00 19.68 3.58
C ALA A 51 -1.74 18.88 3.18
N VAL A 52 -0.66 19.56 2.78
CA VAL A 52 0.64 18.91 2.51
C VAL A 52 1.19 18.20 3.75
N LEU A 53 1.16 18.83 4.93
CA LEU A 53 1.60 18.22 6.19
C LEU A 53 0.66 17.07 6.63
N GLY A 54 -0.63 17.20 6.38
CA GLY A 54 -1.62 16.13 6.54
C GLY A 54 -1.29 14.92 5.66
N LEU A 55 -0.91 15.16 4.40
CA LEU A 55 -0.50 14.13 3.45
C LEU A 55 0.79 13.43 3.92
N VAL A 56 1.78 14.19 4.39
CA VAL A 56 3.02 13.63 4.98
C VAL A 56 2.68 12.72 6.17
N THR A 57 1.76 13.15 7.03
CA THR A 57 1.30 12.36 8.18
C THR A 57 0.59 11.07 7.74
N LEU A 58 -0.20 11.11 6.66
CA LEU A 58 -0.81 9.93 6.05
C LEU A 58 0.22 8.99 5.43
N CYS A 59 1.25 9.52 4.76
CA CYS A 59 2.39 8.72 4.28
C CYS A 59 3.11 8.04 5.45
N CYS A 60 3.31 8.74 6.57
CA CYS A 60 3.82 8.16 7.82
C CYS A 60 2.92 7.02 8.32
N ALA A 61 1.59 7.19 8.31
CA ALA A 61 0.64 6.16 8.70
C ALA A 61 0.69 4.91 7.80
N VAL A 62 0.75 5.10 6.48
CA VAL A 62 0.87 3.98 5.52
C VAL A 62 2.20 3.25 5.70
N GLY A 63 3.29 3.99 5.86
CA GLY A 63 4.60 3.42 6.15
C GLY A 63 4.63 2.65 7.46
N TRP A 64 4.00 3.19 8.52
CA TRP A 64 3.82 2.50 9.79
C TRP A 64 3.06 1.18 9.62
N ARG A 65 1.90 1.23 8.96
CA ARG A 65 1.08 0.04 8.65
C ARG A 65 1.90 -1.02 7.90
N SER A 66 2.79 -0.62 7.00
CA SER A 66 3.62 -1.53 6.21
C SER A 66 4.63 -2.29 7.09
N LEU A 67 5.27 -1.63 8.05
CA LEU A 67 6.27 -2.22 8.94
C LEU A 67 5.64 -3.07 10.04
N LEU A 68 4.41 -2.76 10.47
CA LEU A 68 3.64 -3.60 11.41
C LEU A 68 3.28 -4.97 10.84
N ARG A 69 3.34 -5.15 9.51
CA ARG A 69 3.23 -6.50 8.90
C ARG A 69 4.47 -7.36 9.12
N ARG A 70 5.54 -6.81 9.72
CA ARG A 70 6.76 -7.50 10.14
C ARG A 70 7.43 -8.30 9.01
N GLY A 71 7.38 -7.77 7.79
CA GLY A 71 7.99 -8.41 6.60
C GLY A 71 9.52 -8.59 6.67
N PHE A 72 10.17 -8.05 7.70
CA PHE A 72 11.59 -8.23 8.01
C PHE A 72 11.89 -9.48 8.87
N VAL A 73 10.85 -10.14 9.40
CA VAL A 73 10.95 -11.33 10.25
C VAL A 73 10.84 -12.57 9.39
N TRP A 74 11.98 -13.07 8.93
CA TRP A 74 12.06 -14.28 8.12
C TRP A 74 13.46 -14.85 8.20
N THR A 75 13.62 -16.16 8.02
CA THR A 75 14.95 -16.75 7.79
C THR A 75 14.78 -17.95 6.87
N GLU A 76 15.70 -18.11 5.93
CA GLU A 76 15.68 -19.25 5.01
C GLU A 76 15.78 -20.59 5.79
N PRO A 77 15.03 -21.64 5.41
CA PRO A 77 15.05 -22.93 6.11
C PRO A 77 16.46 -23.54 6.21
N ALA A 78 17.25 -23.43 5.14
CA ALA A 78 18.62 -23.90 5.12
C ALA A 78 19.51 -23.08 6.08
N GLU A 79 19.40 -21.74 6.06
CA GLU A 79 20.09 -20.86 7.01
C GLU A 79 19.68 -21.18 8.46
N LEU A 80 18.39 -21.40 8.74
CA LEU A 80 17.89 -21.74 10.08
C LEU A 80 18.55 -22.98 10.66
N THR A 81 18.72 -24.03 9.86
CA THR A 81 19.43 -25.24 10.28
C THR A 81 20.86 -24.92 10.70
N TRP A 82 21.61 -24.17 9.88
CA TRP A 82 22.98 -23.77 10.24
C TRP A 82 23.03 -22.82 11.43
N LEU A 83 22.07 -21.90 11.55
CA LEU A 83 21.97 -20.97 12.66
C LEU A 83 21.60 -21.66 13.98
N ASP A 84 20.97 -22.86 13.96
CA ASP A 84 20.65 -23.64 15.17
C ASP A 84 21.94 -24.27 15.73
N PHE A 85 22.91 -24.59 14.86
CA PHE A 85 24.18 -25.21 15.25
C PHE A 85 25.37 -24.24 15.34
N ALA A 86 25.31 -23.10 14.66
CA ALA A 86 26.34 -22.06 14.70
C ALA A 86 26.02 -20.99 15.77
N ARG A 87 27.05 -20.44 16.43
CA ARG A 87 26.93 -19.33 17.39
C ARG A 87 26.64 -17.98 16.70
N VAL A 88 25.66 -17.93 15.81
CA VAL A 88 25.29 -16.71 15.08
C VAL A 88 24.17 -15.98 15.81
N ASP A 89 24.36 -14.69 16.04
CA ASP A 89 23.33 -13.85 16.67
C ASP A 89 22.18 -13.54 15.70
N ARG A 90 21.11 -14.33 15.80
CA ARG A 90 19.85 -14.16 15.04
C ARG A 90 19.23 -12.78 15.27
N ARG A 91 19.41 -12.20 16.46
CA ARG A 91 18.80 -10.92 16.81
C ARG A 91 19.37 -9.82 15.94
N ARG A 92 20.69 -9.84 15.70
CA ARG A 92 21.37 -8.88 14.83
C ARG A 92 20.86 -8.95 13.39
N VAL A 93 20.55 -10.14 12.87
CA VAL A 93 20.05 -10.32 11.49
C VAL A 93 18.63 -9.77 11.33
N VAL A 94 17.74 -10.05 12.29
CA VAL A 94 16.37 -9.51 12.26
C VAL A 94 16.39 -7.98 12.48
N ALA A 95 17.24 -7.50 13.40
CA ALA A 95 17.39 -6.08 13.68
C ALA A 95 17.95 -5.30 12.49
N SER A 96 18.92 -5.84 11.74
CA SER A 96 19.45 -5.16 10.55
C SER A 96 18.41 -5.04 9.43
N ARG A 97 17.54 -6.03 9.27
CA ARG A 97 16.43 -5.97 8.31
C ARG A 97 15.34 -4.98 8.74
N LEU A 98 15.03 -4.92 10.04
CA LEU A 98 14.16 -3.89 10.59
C LEU A 98 14.74 -2.49 10.33
N ALA A 99 16.04 -2.30 10.60
CA ALA A 99 16.73 -1.04 10.33
C ALA A 99 16.66 -0.69 8.84
N GLY A 100 16.93 -1.63 7.93
CA GLY A 100 16.80 -1.41 6.50
C GLY A 100 15.38 -1.02 6.07
N GLY A 101 14.35 -1.67 6.61
CA GLY A 101 12.95 -1.32 6.37
C GLY A 101 12.58 0.07 6.90
N LEU A 102 13.07 0.43 8.09
CA LEU A 102 12.86 1.74 8.70
C LEU A 102 13.58 2.85 7.90
N THR A 103 14.82 2.61 7.48
CA THR A 103 15.58 3.54 6.64
C THR A 103 14.88 3.77 5.31
N GLY A 104 14.40 2.71 4.65
CA GLY A 104 13.61 2.84 3.42
C GLY A 104 12.34 3.66 3.63
N PHE A 105 11.61 3.43 4.73
CA PHE A 105 10.45 4.23 5.12
C PHE A 105 10.81 5.72 5.29
N VAL A 106 11.84 6.03 6.09
CA VAL A 106 12.26 7.41 6.35
C VAL A 106 12.67 8.11 5.07
N ILE A 107 13.48 7.45 4.22
CA ILE A 107 13.93 8.02 2.95
C ILE A 107 12.74 8.35 2.04
N VAL A 108 11.80 7.42 1.86
CA VAL A 108 10.65 7.65 0.96
C VAL A 108 9.77 8.78 1.47
N VAL A 109 9.43 8.80 2.76
CA VAL A 109 8.53 9.83 3.30
C VAL A 109 9.23 11.18 3.41
N ALA A 110 10.51 11.23 3.81
CA ALA A 110 11.29 12.46 3.83
C ALA A 110 11.50 13.04 2.43
N TYR A 111 11.72 12.19 1.42
CA TYR A 111 11.81 12.61 0.03
C TYR A 111 10.49 13.24 -0.44
N LEU A 112 9.35 12.57 -0.22
CA LEU A 112 8.04 13.09 -0.60
C LEU A 112 7.72 14.41 0.12
N ALA A 113 7.96 14.48 1.43
CA ALA A 113 7.77 15.70 2.21
C ALA A 113 8.65 16.84 1.71
N GLY A 114 9.95 16.56 1.52
CA GLY A 114 10.90 17.55 1.04
C GLY A 114 10.60 18.03 -0.38
N LEU A 115 10.19 17.13 -1.27
CA LEU A 115 9.79 17.49 -2.62
C LEU A 115 8.56 18.40 -2.62
N MET A 116 7.50 18.03 -1.89
CA MET A 116 6.27 18.83 -1.82
C MET A 116 6.52 20.23 -1.23
N LEU A 117 7.35 20.32 -0.18
CA LEU A 117 7.71 21.58 0.45
C LEU A 117 8.62 22.45 -0.44
N ALA A 118 9.62 21.84 -1.10
CA ALA A 118 10.49 22.54 -2.03
C ALA A 118 9.72 23.08 -3.25
N VAL A 119 8.84 22.25 -3.83
CA VAL A 119 7.99 22.65 -4.96
C VAL A 119 6.99 23.74 -4.55
N GLY A 120 6.49 23.70 -3.31
CA GLY A 120 5.58 24.73 -2.81
C GLY A 120 6.25 26.08 -2.52
N GLY A 121 7.58 26.11 -2.35
CA GLY A 121 8.30 27.33 -1.93
C GLY A 121 8.14 27.61 -0.43
N SER A 122 8.19 26.56 0.41
CA SER A 122 7.81 26.66 1.83
C SER A 122 8.83 27.39 2.71
N SER A 123 8.36 27.98 3.81
CA SER A 123 9.20 28.56 4.86
C SER A 123 9.94 27.52 5.71
N LEU A 124 10.96 27.96 6.46
CA LEU A 124 11.75 27.09 7.36
C LEU A 124 10.90 26.41 8.44
N ASP A 125 9.84 27.05 8.92
CA ASP A 125 8.99 26.49 9.97
C ASP A 125 8.17 25.30 9.48
N LEU A 126 7.78 25.30 8.20
CA LEU A 126 7.13 24.16 7.54
C LEU A 126 8.10 22.98 7.38
N TRP A 127 9.36 23.25 7.03
CA TRP A 127 10.41 22.22 7.01
C TRP A 127 10.62 21.60 8.39
N ARG A 128 10.66 22.40 9.45
CA ARG A 128 10.75 21.93 10.84
C ARG A 128 9.54 21.09 11.24
N ALA A 129 8.33 21.51 10.86
CA ALA A 129 7.10 20.77 11.11
C ALA A 129 7.09 19.40 10.42
N ALA A 130 7.43 19.34 9.13
CA ALA A 130 7.53 18.09 8.40
C ALA A 130 8.63 17.17 8.97
N LEU A 131 9.80 17.72 9.31
CA LEU A 131 10.87 16.95 9.95
C LEU A 131 10.41 16.38 11.30
N ALA A 132 9.73 17.18 12.13
CA ALA A 132 9.18 16.73 13.40
C ALA A 132 8.19 15.58 13.22
N LEU A 133 7.31 15.63 12.22
CA LEU A 133 6.38 14.54 11.89
C LEU A 133 7.11 13.27 11.42
N VAL A 134 8.07 13.39 10.52
CA VAL A 134 8.80 12.24 9.96
C VAL A 134 9.64 11.57 11.05
N VAL A 135 10.40 12.35 11.83
CA VAL A 135 11.27 11.81 12.88
C VAL A 135 10.43 11.19 14.00
N SER A 136 9.39 11.88 14.50
CA SER A 136 8.54 11.34 15.56
C SER A 136 7.82 10.07 15.12
N SER A 137 7.30 10.04 13.88
CA SER A 137 6.70 8.85 13.29
C SER A 137 7.72 7.72 13.12
N ALA A 138 8.95 7.99 12.70
CA ALA A 138 9.98 6.97 12.58
C ALA A 138 10.32 6.32 13.93
N VAL A 139 10.41 7.11 15.01
CA VAL A 139 10.62 6.60 16.36
C VAL A 139 9.41 5.76 16.81
N LEU A 140 8.19 6.21 16.54
CA LEU A 140 6.95 5.48 16.85
C LEU A 140 6.87 4.14 16.11
N VAL A 141 7.17 4.16 14.82
CA VAL A 141 7.24 2.98 13.96
C VAL A 141 8.27 2.00 14.48
N PHE A 142 9.46 2.48 14.84
CA PHE A 142 10.51 1.64 15.41
C PHE A 142 10.09 1.02 16.75
N ALA A 143 9.54 1.83 17.66
CA ALA A 143 9.10 1.40 18.99
C ALA A 143 8.03 0.30 18.93
N THR A 144 7.12 0.39 17.96
CA THR A 144 6.04 -0.57 17.78
C THR A 144 6.43 -1.79 16.94
N ALA A 145 7.14 -1.60 15.82
CA ALA A 145 7.52 -2.69 14.91
C ALA A 145 8.49 -3.69 15.57
N ARG A 146 9.30 -3.26 16.54
CA ARG A 146 10.21 -4.15 17.27
C ARG A 146 9.51 -5.14 18.22
N ARG A 147 8.18 -5.08 18.39
CA ARG A 147 7.38 -5.91 19.33
C ARG A 147 6.53 -6.97 18.63
N THR A 148 6.33 -8.13 19.27
CA THR A 148 5.67 -9.32 18.67
C THR A 148 4.18 -9.13 18.39
N ALA A 149 3.47 -8.33 19.20
CA ALA A 149 2.11 -7.84 18.92
C ALA A 149 1.74 -6.71 19.89
N LEU A 150 1.11 -5.65 19.41
CA LEU A 150 0.38 -4.70 20.26
C LEU A 150 -1.09 -4.75 19.89
N ARG A 151 -1.98 -4.61 20.90
CA ARG A 151 -3.43 -4.45 20.65
C ARG A 151 -3.74 -3.26 19.73
N VAL A 152 -2.82 -2.32 19.62
CA VAL A 152 -2.92 -1.09 18.83
C VAL A 152 -2.41 -1.26 17.39
N ASP A 153 -1.94 -2.45 16.99
CA ASP A 153 -1.32 -2.69 15.67
C ASP A 153 -2.27 -2.35 14.47
N THR A 154 -3.58 -2.34 14.70
CA THR A 154 -4.58 -1.94 13.69
C THR A 154 -5.03 -0.49 13.84
N ALA A 155 -5.19 0.01 15.07
CA ALA A 155 -5.71 1.35 15.35
C ALA A 155 -4.66 2.45 15.21
N GLY A 156 -3.40 2.18 15.56
CA GLY A 156 -2.32 3.19 15.58
C GLY A 156 -2.14 3.94 14.25
N PRO A 157 -1.93 3.24 13.13
CA PRO A 157 -1.85 3.88 11.82
C PRO A 157 -3.11 4.67 11.45
N VAL A 158 -4.30 4.18 11.83
CA VAL A 158 -5.57 4.88 11.56
C VAL A 158 -5.66 6.18 12.37
N LEU A 159 -5.28 6.17 13.65
CA LEU A 159 -5.24 7.37 14.48
C LEU A 159 -4.25 8.40 13.93
N LEU A 160 -3.07 7.95 13.47
CA LEU A 160 -2.10 8.84 12.83
C LEU A 160 -2.65 9.43 11.52
N ALA A 161 -3.39 8.65 10.73
CA ALA A 161 -4.05 9.13 9.52
C ALA A 161 -5.18 10.13 9.82
N VAL A 162 -5.97 9.91 10.87
CA VAL A 162 -6.97 10.86 11.35
C VAL A 162 -6.32 12.16 11.80
N LEU A 163 -5.16 12.09 12.48
CA LEU A 163 -4.38 13.29 12.80
C LEU A 163 -3.99 14.07 11.53
N GLY A 164 -3.65 13.38 10.44
CA GLY A 164 -3.42 14.02 9.14
C GLY A 164 -4.63 14.80 8.61
N ILE A 165 -5.85 14.26 8.77
CA ILE A 165 -7.09 14.95 8.45
C ILE A 165 -7.31 16.15 9.36
N VAL A 166 -7.05 16.02 10.66
CA VAL A 166 -7.20 17.13 11.62
C VAL A 166 -6.21 18.26 11.30
N ILE A 167 -4.96 17.94 10.95
CA ILE A 167 -3.97 18.93 10.53
C ILE A 167 -4.47 19.71 9.32
N ALA A 168 -4.99 19.02 8.31
CA ALA A 168 -5.48 19.63 7.08
C ALA A 168 -6.79 20.42 7.29
N GLY A 169 -7.81 19.80 7.90
CA GLY A 169 -9.15 20.38 8.04
C GLY A 169 -9.27 21.46 9.09
N ALA A 170 -8.40 21.47 10.11
CA ALA A 170 -8.35 22.53 11.13
C ALA A 170 -7.31 23.63 10.81
N ASP A 171 -6.71 23.60 9.61
CA ASP A 171 -5.72 24.59 9.15
C ASP A 171 -4.60 24.81 10.19
N LEU A 172 -4.02 23.70 10.68
CA LEU A 172 -3.03 23.78 11.75
C LEU A 172 -1.71 24.37 11.25
N GLY A 173 -1.34 25.51 11.82
CA GLY A 173 -0.07 26.16 11.53
C GLY A 173 1.16 25.32 11.93
N PRO A 174 2.36 25.68 11.44
CA PRO A 174 3.58 24.88 11.59
C PRO A 174 3.95 24.57 13.05
N ILE A 175 3.70 25.50 13.97
CA ILE A 175 3.99 25.35 15.40
C ILE A 175 3.06 24.29 16.02
N ALA A 176 1.76 24.31 15.71
CA ALA A 176 0.81 23.31 16.19
C ALA A 176 1.18 21.90 15.68
N VAL A 177 1.61 21.79 14.43
CA VAL A 177 2.09 20.53 13.85
C VAL A 177 3.37 20.03 14.53
N GLN A 178 4.28 20.91 14.91
CA GLN A 178 5.46 20.53 15.70
C GLN A 178 5.07 19.98 17.08
N TYR A 179 4.08 20.58 17.75
CA TYR A 179 3.54 20.03 19.00
C TYR A 179 2.87 18.66 18.80
N ALA A 180 2.14 18.47 17.70
CA ALA A 180 1.60 17.16 17.34
C ALA A 180 2.73 16.13 17.14
N GLY A 181 3.82 16.50 16.46
CA GLY A 181 5.04 15.70 16.36
C GLY A 181 5.66 15.38 17.73
N GLY A 182 5.71 16.34 18.64
CA GLY A 182 6.13 16.13 20.03
C GLY A 182 5.25 15.12 20.77
N GLY A 183 3.92 15.20 20.61
CA GLY A 183 2.96 14.24 21.15
C GLY A 183 3.16 12.83 20.61
N ILE A 184 3.36 12.68 19.30
CA ILE A 184 3.70 11.41 18.64
C ILE A 184 4.99 10.84 19.25
N LEU A 185 6.02 11.67 19.45
CA LEU A 185 7.29 11.25 20.04
C LEU A 185 7.12 10.80 21.49
N LEU A 186 6.33 11.52 22.30
CA LEU A 186 6.01 11.10 23.67
C LEU A 186 5.30 9.76 23.70
N CYS A 187 4.31 9.55 22.83
CA CYS A 187 3.67 8.25 22.66
C CYS A 187 4.69 7.17 22.25
N ALA A 188 5.61 7.48 21.35
CA ALA A 188 6.66 6.56 20.92
C ALA A 188 7.61 6.17 22.07
N VAL A 189 7.98 7.13 22.90
CA VAL A 189 8.82 6.92 24.09
C VAL A 189 8.07 6.04 25.10
N ALA A 190 6.81 6.34 25.41
CA ALA A 190 6.00 5.51 26.29
C ALA A 190 5.86 4.08 25.74
N LEU A 191 5.63 3.94 24.44
CA LEU A 191 5.57 2.67 23.72
C LEU A 191 6.95 2.04 23.49
N SER A 192 8.05 2.66 23.92
CA SER A 192 9.36 2.02 23.86
C SER A 192 9.56 1.05 25.03
N PHE A 193 8.96 1.30 26.20
CA PHE A 193 9.17 0.50 27.40
C PHE A 193 8.27 -0.73 27.47
N GLY A 194 8.85 -1.92 27.68
CA GLY A 194 8.15 -3.21 27.78
C GLY A 194 7.93 -3.96 26.45
N GLY A 195 7.13 -5.04 26.51
CA GLY A 195 6.78 -5.90 25.38
C GLY A 195 7.85 -6.91 24.99
N GLU A 196 7.43 -8.02 24.38
CA GLU A 196 8.35 -9.03 23.88
C GLU A 196 8.98 -8.59 22.54
N PRO A 197 10.31 -8.66 22.41
CA PRO A 197 10.99 -8.23 21.20
C PRO A 197 10.81 -9.26 20.08
N VAL A 198 10.50 -8.77 18.88
CA VAL A 198 10.37 -9.58 17.64
C VAL A 198 11.63 -10.36 17.32
N THR A 199 12.79 -9.88 17.77
CA THR A 199 14.07 -10.58 17.60
C THR A 199 14.13 -11.92 18.32
N ARG A 200 13.16 -12.24 19.20
CA ARG A 200 12.99 -13.55 19.85
C ARG A 200 11.99 -14.45 19.12
N ALA A 201 11.53 -14.08 17.93
CA ALA A 201 10.64 -14.92 17.12
C ALA A 201 11.19 -16.35 16.97
N GLY A 202 10.35 -17.33 17.26
CA GLY A 202 10.70 -18.75 17.13
C GLY A 202 10.82 -19.20 15.68
N ARG A 203 11.28 -20.45 15.51
CA ARG A 203 11.53 -21.06 14.19
C ARG A 203 10.30 -21.03 13.27
N ALA A 204 9.11 -21.35 13.78
CA ALA A 204 7.88 -21.34 12.99
C ALA A 204 7.57 -19.97 12.37
N ILE A 205 7.63 -18.89 13.17
CA ILE A 205 7.38 -17.52 12.71
C ILE A 205 8.37 -17.09 11.63
N LEU A 206 9.66 -17.46 11.78
CA LEU A 206 10.69 -17.15 10.79
C LEU A 206 10.49 -17.91 9.47
N LEU A 207 10.04 -19.17 9.54
CA LEU A 207 9.71 -19.97 8.36
C LEU A 207 8.47 -19.44 7.65
N ASP A 208 7.42 -19.10 8.39
CA ASP A 208 6.20 -18.51 7.82
C ASP A 208 6.50 -17.19 7.11
N GLY A 209 7.32 -16.34 7.73
CA GLY A 209 7.80 -15.10 7.13
C GLY A 209 8.63 -15.33 5.85
N TRP A 210 9.45 -16.38 5.83
CA TRP A 210 10.20 -16.77 4.63
C TRP A 210 9.25 -17.23 3.51
N ASN A 211 8.30 -18.11 3.82
CA ASN A 211 7.31 -18.59 2.85
C ASN A 211 6.51 -17.42 2.24
N ALA A 212 6.06 -16.48 3.07
CA ALA A 212 5.37 -15.27 2.61
C ALA A 212 6.28 -14.34 1.76
N ARG A 213 7.59 -14.31 2.03
CA ARG A 213 8.56 -13.56 1.21
C ARG A 213 8.80 -14.25 -0.13
N VAL A 214 9.04 -15.56 -0.14
CA VAL A 214 9.25 -16.35 -1.35
C VAL A 214 8.02 -16.23 -2.25
N LEU A 215 6.81 -16.37 -1.69
CA LEU A 215 5.57 -16.18 -2.43
C LEU A 215 5.51 -14.81 -3.14
N ARG A 216 5.87 -13.73 -2.43
CA ARG A 216 5.90 -12.37 -3.01
C ARG A 216 7.02 -12.21 -4.04
N SER A 217 8.19 -12.80 -3.80
CA SER A 217 9.28 -12.77 -4.77
C SER A 217 8.89 -13.47 -6.06
N VAL A 218 8.34 -14.69 -5.94
CA VAL A 218 7.81 -15.49 -7.06
C VAL A 218 6.70 -14.70 -7.76
N ALA A 219 5.76 -14.11 -7.01
CA ALA A 219 4.70 -13.27 -7.58
C ALA A 219 5.25 -12.15 -8.48
N VAL A 220 6.28 -11.44 -8.02
CA VAL A 220 6.90 -10.35 -8.78
C VAL A 220 7.69 -10.89 -9.96
N THR A 221 8.52 -11.93 -9.76
CA THR A 221 9.33 -12.54 -10.82
C THR A 221 8.49 -13.09 -11.96
N PHE A 222 7.34 -13.68 -11.64
CA PHE A 222 6.41 -14.24 -12.63
C PHE A 222 5.32 -13.25 -13.06
N LEU A 223 5.38 -11.99 -12.60
CA LEU A 223 4.39 -10.95 -12.88
C LEU A 223 2.95 -11.43 -12.64
N ASP A 224 2.77 -12.21 -11.57
CA ASP A 224 1.48 -12.70 -11.10
C ASP A 224 1.02 -11.93 -9.85
N PRO A 225 0.52 -10.67 -9.97
CA PRO A 225 0.04 -9.88 -8.84
C PRO A 225 -1.09 -10.57 -8.05
N MET A 226 -1.78 -11.55 -8.64
CA MET A 226 -2.80 -12.32 -7.92
C MET A 226 -2.20 -13.15 -6.78
N MET A 227 -0.89 -13.46 -6.81
CA MET A 227 -0.20 -14.16 -5.71
C MET A 227 0.03 -13.23 -4.52
N MET A 228 -0.06 -11.92 -4.72
CA MET A 228 0.08 -10.92 -3.66
C MET A 228 -1.25 -10.58 -2.98
N LEU A 229 -2.36 -11.13 -3.47
CA LEU A 229 -3.66 -10.92 -2.86
C LEU A 229 -3.71 -11.53 -1.46
N PRO A 230 -4.36 -10.85 -0.50
CA PRO A 230 -4.31 -11.26 0.88
C PRO A 230 -5.09 -12.55 1.12
N GLU A 231 -4.52 -13.42 1.95
CA GLU A 231 -5.18 -14.62 2.45
C GLU A 231 -6.30 -14.27 3.42
N ALA A 232 -7.38 -15.05 3.42
CA ALA A 232 -8.43 -14.93 4.43
C ALA A 232 -7.97 -15.56 5.76
N THR A 233 -8.33 -14.97 6.89
CA THR A 233 -8.30 -15.67 8.18
C THR A 233 -9.32 -16.79 8.20
N ALA A 234 -9.04 -17.87 8.92
CA ALA A 234 -10.02 -18.92 9.17
C ALA A 234 -11.28 -18.34 9.83
N SER A 235 -12.41 -18.35 9.11
CA SER A 235 -13.71 -17.94 9.63
C SER A 235 -14.33 -19.11 10.39
N GLY A 236 -13.72 -19.50 11.53
CA GLY A 236 -14.11 -20.70 12.30
C GLY A 236 -15.55 -20.74 12.83
N ARG A 237 -16.32 -19.65 12.66
CA ARG A 237 -17.72 -19.53 13.09
C ARG A 237 -18.74 -19.72 11.96
N TRP A 238 -18.29 -19.80 10.71
CA TRP A 238 -19.18 -19.79 9.55
C TRP A 238 -19.23 -21.20 8.94
N SER A 239 -20.26 -21.98 9.28
CA SER A 239 -20.49 -23.27 8.65
C SER A 239 -20.87 -23.08 7.18
N LEU A 240 -20.06 -23.61 6.28
CA LEU A 240 -20.33 -23.69 4.84
C LEU A 240 -21.04 -25.00 4.46
N GLY A 241 -21.75 -25.67 5.39
CA GLY A 241 -22.44 -26.94 5.13
C GLY A 241 -23.44 -26.93 3.96
N ARG A 242 -23.84 -25.74 3.49
CA ARG A 242 -24.52 -25.50 2.20
C ARG A 242 -23.90 -24.26 1.54
N PRO A 243 -22.81 -24.41 0.77
CA PRO A 243 -22.09 -23.27 0.22
C PRO A 243 -22.91 -22.66 -0.91
N THR A 244 -23.36 -21.42 -0.75
CA THR A 244 -23.91 -20.62 -1.86
C THR A 244 -22.87 -19.60 -2.30
N PRO A 245 -22.86 -19.16 -3.58
CA PRO A 245 -21.97 -18.11 -4.07
C PRO A 245 -21.92 -16.87 -3.17
N LEU A 246 -23.09 -16.43 -2.69
CA LEU A 246 -23.21 -15.27 -1.81
C LEU A 246 -22.59 -15.52 -0.43
N ARG A 247 -22.86 -16.68 0.19
CA ARG A 247 -22.26 -17.02 1.49
C ARG A 247 -20.74 -17.12 1.41
N LEU A 248 -20.22 -17.66 0.30
CA LEU A 248 -18.79 -17.72 0.04
C LEU A 248 -18.19 -16.32 -0.15
N ALA A 249 -18.87 -15.44 -0.90
CA ALA A 249 -18.44 -14.06 -1.08
C ALA A 249 -18.38 -13.29 0.24
N VAL A 250 -19.43 -13.39 1.06
CA VAL A 250 -19.49 -12.75 2.39
C VAL A 250 -18.44 -13.33 3.32
N ALA A 251 -18.27 -14.66 3.38
CA ALA A 251 -17.24 -15.29 4.19
C ALA A 251 -15.83 -14.87 3.74
N GLY A 252 -15.61 -14.74 2.42
CA GLY A 252 -14.37 -14.27 1.83
C GLY A 252 -14.01 -12.84 2.22
N ILE A 253 -15.00 -11.94 2.31
CA ILE A 253 -14.84 -10.56 2.77
C ILE A 253 -14.66 -10.51 4.30
N ALA A 254 -15.47 -11.25 5.05
CA ALA A 254 -15.40 -11.32 6.51
C ALA A 254 -14.05 -11.84 7.00
N GLY A 255 -13.50 -12.88 6.34
CA GLY A 255 -12.15 -13.39 6.58
C GLY A 255 -11.04 -12.39 6.24
N ARG A 256 -11.36 -11.26 5.61
CA ARG A 256 -10.44 -10.17 5.27
C ARG A 256 -10.81 -8.85 5.97
N SER A 257 -11.67 -8.89 6.97
CA SER A 257 -12.06 -7.73 7.79
C SER A 257 -10.87 -7.00 8.42
N ARG A 258 -9.72 -7.66 8.64
CA ARG A 258 -8.46 -7.03 9.07
C ARG A 258 -7.92 -5.95 8.10
N TYR A 259 -8.43 -5.90 6.86
CA TYR A 259 -8.14 -4.87 5.87
C TYR A 259 -9.14 -3.70 5.90
N ALA A 260 -10.16 -3.71 6.78
CA ALA A 260 -11.08 -2.58 6.93
C ALA A 260 -10.34 -1.28 7.32
N GLY A 261 -9.31 -1.36 8.16
CA GLY A 261 -8.46 -0.19 8.44
C GLY A 261 -7.75 0.35 7.19
N MET A 262 -7.46 -0.50 6.20
CA MET A 262 -6.90 -0.06 4.91
C MET A 262 -7.93 0.67 4.06
N LEU A 263 -9.22 0.28 4.10
CA LEU A 263 -10.29 1.03 3.43
C LEU A 263 -10.31 2.48 3.91
N LEU A 264 -10.32 2.66 5.25
CA LEU A 264 -10.31 3.99 5.85
C LEU A 264 -9.02 4.74 5.51
N LEU A 265 -7.84 4.12 5.66
CA LEU A 265 -6.56 4.76 5.32
C LEU A 265 -6.51 5.28 3.88
N VAL A 266 -7.02 4.49 2.93
CA VAL A 266 -7.05 4.90 1.51
C VAL A 266 -8.07 6.01 1.29
N ALA A 267 -9.24 5.97 1.93
CA ALA A 267 -10.22 7.06 1.86
C ALA A 267 -9.63 8.39 2.38
N LEU A 268 -8.96 8.36 3.54
CA LEU A 268 -8.30 9.54 4.11
C LEU A 268 -7.16 10.05 3.21
N ALA A 269 -6.37 9.14 2.63
CA ALA A 269 -5.30 9.49 1.69
C ALA A 269 -5.83 10.17 0.41
N VAL A 270 -6.94 9.67 -0.14
CA VAL A 270 -7.61 10.28 -1.30
C VAL A 270 -8.15 11.67 -0.96
N ALA A 271 -8.82 11.81 0.19
CA ALA A 271 -9.39 13.09 0.61
C ALA A 271 -8.31 14.16 0.81
N VAL A 272 -7.24 13.87 1.58
CA VAL A 272 -6.15 14.83 1.78
C VAL A 272 -5.35 15.04 0.50
N GLY A 273 -5.13 14.00 -0.30
CA GLY A 273 -4.46 14.12 -1.59
C GLY A 273 -5.18 15.05 -2.56
N HIS A 274 -6.52 15.07 -2.53
CA HIS A 274 -7.33 15.96 -3.34
C HIS A 274 -7.13 17.44 -2.99
N VAL A 275 -6.95 17.76 -1.71
CA VAL A 275 -6.68 19.12 -1.24
C VAL A 275 -5.20 19.50 -1.44
N ALA A 276 -4.29 18.58 -1.10
CA ALA A 276 -2.86 18.81 -1.16
C ALA A 276 -2.31 18.88 -2.59
N VAL A 277 -2.99 18.30 -3.58
CA VAL A 277 -2.57 18.29 -4.99
C VAL A 277 -3.79 18.62 -5.87
N PRO A 278 -4.21 19.90 -5.92
CA PRO A 278 -5.48 20.31 -6.53
C PRO A 278 -5.54 20.10 -8.05
N THR A 279 -4.40 19.95 -8.72
CA THR A 279 -4.35 19.69 -10.17
C THR A 279 -4.70 18.25 -10.54
N LEU A 280 -4.66 17.32 -9.59
CA LEU A 280 -5.04 15.93 -9.85
C LEU A 280 -6.56 15.82 -9.96
N PRO A 281 -7.09 15.35 -11.10
CA PRO A 281 -8.54 15.20 -11.26
C PRO A 281 -9.12 14.28 -10.18
N GLY A 282 -10.28 14.67 -9.63
CA GLY A 282 -10.99 13.86 -8.63
C GLY A 282 -11.26 12.43 -9.14
N SER A 283 -11.59 12.28 -10.42
CA SER A 283 -11.79 10.98 -11.07
C SER A 283 -10.55 10.07 -10.99
N VAL A 284 -9.34 10.62 -11.12
CA VAL A 284 -8.09 9.87 -11.00
C VAL A 284 -7.90 9.39 -9.56
N LEU A 285 -8.05 10.29 -8.58
CA LEU A 285 -7.84 9.99 -7.16
C LEU A 285 -8.89 8.99 -6.64
N VAL A 286 -10.17 9.21 -6.95
CA VAL A 286 -11.28 8.33 -6.55
C VAL A 286 -11.16 6.97 -7.22
N GLY A 287 -10.85 6.92 -8.52
CA GLY A 287 -10.72 5.68 -9.27
C GLY A 287 -9.55 4.81 -8.79
N LEU A 288 -8.35 5.40 -8.68
CA LEU A 288 -7.17 4.69 -8.18
C LEU A 288 -7.33 4.30 -6.70
N GLY A 289 -7.85 5.20 -5.88
CA GLY A 289 -8.13 4.95 -4.48
C GLY A 289 -9.13 3.81 -4.29
N GLY A 290 -10.23 3.83 -5.03
CA GLY A 290 -11.25 2.76 -5.02
C GLY A 290 -10.65 1.43 -5.45
N TYR A 291 -9.85 1.40 -6.52
CA TYR A 291 -9.20 0.17 -6.98
C TYR A 291 -8.27 -0.42 -5.91
N VAL A 292 -7.42 0.39 -5.30
CA VAL A 292 -6.49 -0.03 -4.24
C VAL A 292 -7.24 -0.50 -2.99
N ALA A 293 -8.31 0.21 -2.60
CA ALA A 293 -9.13 -0.10 -1.43
C ALA A 293 -9.90 -1.42 -1.60
N LEU A 294 -10.43 -1.69 -2.79
CA LEU A 294 -11.31 -2.83 -3.07
C LEU A 294 -10.57 -4.12 -3.45
N THR A 295 -9.36 -4.01 -4.03
CA THR A 295 -8.56 -5.17 -4.48
C THR A 295 -8.40 -6.27 -3.40
N PRO A 296 -8.08 -5.96 -2.13
CA PRO A 296 -8.04 -6.97 -1.06
C PRO A 296 -9.31 -7.82 -0.92
N PHE A 297 -10.48 -7.23 -1.15
CA PHE A 297 -11.79 -7.87 -0.95
C PHE A 297 -12.22 -8.71 -2.15
N GLY A 298 -11.70 -8.42 -3.35
CA GLY A 298 -11.86 -9.27 -4.54
C GLY A 298 -11.08 -10.61 -4.47
N ALA A 299 -10.17 -10.74 -3.51
CA ALA A 299 -9.26 -11.89 -3.42
C ALA A 299 -9.95 -13.25 -3.20
N GLY A 300 -11.14 -13.28 -2.60
CA GLY A 300 -11.94 -14.52 -2.49
C GLY A 300 -12.23 -15.13 -3.86
N LEU A 301 -12.72 -14.31 -4.80
CA LEU A 301 -13.00 -14.72 -6.17
C LEU A 301 -11.72 -15.11 -6.91
N GLY A 302 -10.62 -14.37 -6.71
CA GLY A 302 -9.33 -14.67 -7.33
C GLY A 302 -8.77 -16.06 -6.98
N VAL A 303 -8.98 -16.51 -5.73
CA VAL A 303 -8.57 -17.84 -5.27
C VAL A 303 -9.37 -18.96 -5.96
N LEU A 304 -10.65 -18.71 -6.27
CA LEU A 304 -11.50 -19.62 -7.04
C LEU A 304 -11.13 -19.62 -8.53
N TRP A 305 -10.81 -18.46 -9.08
CA TRP A 305 -10.54 -18.33 -10.52
C TRP A 305 -9.25 -19.03 -10.97
N ARG A 306 -8.28 -19.13 -10.07
CA ARG A 306 -7.01 -19.82 -10.30
C ARG A 306 -7.11 -21.32 -10.50
N ASN A 307 -8.13 -21.96 -9.95
CA ASN A 307 -8.27 -23.41 -10.03
C ASN A 307 -9.68 -23.77 -10.51
N PRO A 308 -9.83 -24.18 -11.79
CA PRO A 308 -11.12 -24.61 -12.33
C PRO A 308 -11.77 -25.75 -11.53
N GLY A 309 -10.96 -26.64 -10.95
CA GLY A 309 -11.43 -27.67 -10.04
C GLY A 309 -12.22 -27.09 -8.87
N ARG A 310 -11.68 -26.07 -8.18
CA ARG A 310 -12.38 -25.44 -7.04
C ARG A 310 -13.75 -24.88 -7.42
N ARG A 311 -13.92 -24.36 -8.64
CA ARG A 311 -15.23 -23.87 -9.11
C ARG A 311 -16.19 -25.01 -9.41
N ARG A 312 -15.71 -26.08 -10.06
CA ARG A 312 -16.52 -27.29 -10.33
C ARG A 312 -17.06 -27.93 -9.06
N TRP A 313 -16.28 -27.94 -7.98
CA TRP A 313 -16.70 -28.47 -6.68
C TRP A 313 -17.83 -27.68 -6.00
N LEU A 314 -18.08 -26.42 -6.40
CA LEU A 314 -19.13 -25.58 -5.81
C LEU A 314 -20.51 -25.78 -6.45
N GLY A 315 -20.59 -26.42 -7.62
CA GLY A 315 -21.86 -26.66 -8.32
C GLY A 315 -22.57 -25.40 -8.85
N SER A 316 -21.94 -24.22 -8.78
CA SER A 316 -22.47 -22.95 -9.29
C SER A 316 -21.87 -22.58 -10.64
N THR A 317 -22.60 -21.80 -11.43
CA THR A 317 -22.07 -21.28 -12.70
C THR A 317 -21.00 -20.20 -12.46
N ASP A 318 -20.09 -20.03 -13.42
CA ASP A 318 -19.04 -19.01 -13.34
C ASP A 318 -19.65 -17.58 -13.24
N SER A 319 -20.77 -17.33 -13.92
CA SER A 319 -21.50 -16.05 -13.85
C SER A 319 -22.12 -15.81 -12.47
N GLU A 320 -22.75 -16.81 -11.86
CA GLU A 320 -23.28 -16.72 -10.50
C GLU A 320 -22.20 -16.35 -9.49
N LEU A 321 -21.02 -16.97 -9.59
CA LEU A 321 -19.89 -16.67 -8.71
C LEU A 321 -19.41 -15.23 -8.86
N VAL A 322 -19.26 -14.75 -10.10
CA VAL A 322 -18.82 -13.37 -10.40
C VAL A 322 -19.86 -12.36 -9.93
N VAL A 323 -21.14 -12.58 -10.22
CA VAL A 323 -22.23 -11.68 -9.81
C VAL A 323 -22.34 -11.64 -8.30
N ALA A 324 -22.34 -12.78 -7.62
CA ALA A 324 -22.44 -12.81 -6.16
C ALA A 324 -21.27 -12.09 -5.48
N HIS A 325 -20.03 -12.33 -5.92
CA HIS A 325 -18.87 -11.60 -5.38
C HIS A 325 -18.89 -10.12 -5.78
N GLY A 326 -19.36 -9.79 -6.98
CA GLY A 326 -19.54 -8.43 -7.44
C GLY A 326 -20.52 -7.65 -6.57
N VAL A 327 -21.67 -8.21 -6.23
CA VAL A 327 -22.67 -7.59 -5.33
C VAL A 327 -22.05 -7.27 -3.97
N VAL A 328 -21.37 -8.24 -3.34
CA VAL A 328 -20.76 -7.99 -2.02
C VAL A 328 -19.60 -6.97 -2.14
N LEU A 329 -18.83 -7.00 -3.23
CA LEU A 329 -17.78 -6.00 -3.48
C LEU A 329 -18.37 -4.59 -3.68
N THR A 330 -19.51 -4.46 -4.33
CA THR A 330 -20.25 -3.20 -4.46
C THR A 330 -20.68 -2.67 -3.10
N VAL A 331 -21.11 -3.53 -2.18
CA VAL A 331 -21.41 -3.10 -0.79
C VAL A 331 -20.17 -2.53 -0.11
N VAL A 332 -19.00 -3.18 -0.26
CA VAL A 332 -17.73 -2.64 0.26
C VAL A 332 -17.37 -1.31 -0.40
N ALA A 333 -17.64 -1.16 -1.70
CA ALA A 333 -17.43 0.09 -2.43
C ALA A 333 -18.33 1.21 -1.92
N VAL A 334 -19.61 0.94 -1.65
CA VAL A 334 -20.53 1.92 -1.04
C VAL A 334 -20.03 2.37 0.33
N VAL A 335 -19.59 1.42 1.18
CA VAL A 335 -18.99 1.75 2.49
C VAL A 335 -17.75 2.62 2.33
N TRP A 336 -16.86 2.29 1.39
CA TRP A 336 -15.66 3.08 1.13
C TRP A 336 -16.00 4.49 0.61
N SER A 337 -16.98 4.61 -0.30
CA SER A 337 -17.47 5.90 -0.79
C SER A 337 -18.04 6.76 0.34
N ALA A 338 -18.78 6.17 1.28
CA ALA A 338 -19.29 6.89 2.45
C ALA A 338 -18.16 7.38 3.36
N LEU A 339 -17.13 6.57 3.59
CA LEU A 339 -15.94 6.98 4.35
C LEU A 339 -15.19 8.12 3.64
N LEU A 340 -15.04 8.04 2.32
CA LEU A 340 -14.41 9.10 1.52
C LEU A 340 -15.23 10.39 1.56
N ALA A 341 -16.55 10.31 1.38
CA ALA A 341 -17.44 11.46 1.45
C ALA A 341 -17.37 12.13 2.84
N ALA A 342 -17.35 11.36 3.92
CA ALA A 342 -17.18 11.88 5.27
C ALA A 342 -15.82 12.56 5.47
N ALA A 343 -14.74 11.99 4.90
CA ALA A 343 -13.41 12.58 4.96
C ALA A 343 -13.32 13.89 4.16
N LEU A 344 -13.90 13.94 2.95
CA LEU A 344 -13.99 15.16 2.15
C LEU A 344 -14.80 16.24 2.86
N ALA A 345 -15.94 15.88 3.45
CA ALA A 345 -16.76 16.80 4.23
C ALA A 345 -16.03 17.34 5.47
N ALA A 346 -15.24 16.51 6.15
CA ALA A 346 -14.40 16.94 7.28
C ALA A 346 -13.30 17.94 6.87
N LEU A 347 -12.89 17.92 5.61
CA LEU A 347 -11.97 18.89 5.01
C LEU A 347 -12.69 20.08 4.35
N GLY A 348 -14.03 20.16 4.46
CA GLY A 348 -14.82 21.23 3.84
C GLY A 348 -14.80 21.23 2.31
N THR A 349 -14.48 20.09 1.67
CA THR A 349 -14.37 19.95 0.22
C THR A 349 -15.30 18.86 -0.32
N SER A 350 -15.40 18.78 -1.65
CA SER A 350 -16.14 17.75 -2.38
C SER A 350 -15.46 17.45 -3.71
N VAL A 351 -15.62 16.23 -4.21
CA VAL A 351 -15.25 15.87 -5.58
C VAL A 351 -16.44 16.01 -6.49
N ASP A 352 -16.18 16.26 -7.77
CA ASP A 352 -17.22 16.34 -8.79
C ASP A 352 -18.08 15.07 -8.84
N ALA A 353 -19.38 15.25 -9.17
CA ALA A 353 -20.36 14.18 -9.20
C ALA A 353 -19.94 13.03 -10.14
N LEU A 354 -19.31 13.36 -11.28
CA LEU A 354 -18.85 12.39 -12.27
C LEU A 354 -17.66 11.56 -11.76
N SER A 355 -16.89 12.08 -10.79
CA SER A 355 -15.80 11.34 -10.15
C SER A 355 -16.31 10.09 -9.42
N TRP A 356 -17.54 10.10 -8.90
CA TRP A 356 -18.14 8.94 -8.22
C TRP A 356 -18.42 7.76 -9.15
N VAL A 357 -18.58 8.00 -10.47
CA VAL A 357 -18.71 6.93 -11.48
C VAL A 357 -17.45 6.06 -11.52
N THR A 358 -16.28 6.62 -11.19
CA THR A 358 -15.03 5.85 -11.14
C THR A 358 -15.01 4.77 -10.07
N VAL A 359 -15.88 4.84 -9.05
CA VAL A 359 -16.05 3.77 -8.06
C VAL A 359 -16.64 2.52 -8.71
N ALA A 360 -17.65 2.68 -9.57
CA ALA A 360 -18.22 1.57 -10.33
C ALA A 360 -17.17 0.97 -11.28
N LEU A 361 -16.39 1.83 -11.96
CA LEU A 361 -15.25 1.38 -12.78
C LEU A 361 -14.21 0.63 -11.96
N ALA A 362 -13.90 1.06 -10.74
CA ALA A 362 -12.98 0.38 -9.84
C ALA A 362 -13.49 -1.02 -9.45
N VAL A 363 -14.79 -1.17 -9.13
CA VAL A 363 -15.40 -2.49 -8.86
C VAL A 363 -15.26 -3.41 -10.08
N LEU A 364 -15.65 -2.93 -11.26
CA LEU A 364 -15.55 -3.71 -12.50
C LEU A 364 -14.09 -4.07 -12.84
N SER A 365 -13.17 -3.14 -12.61
CA SER A 365 -11.74 -3.34 -12.83
C SER A 365 -11.19 -4.40 -11.88
N VAL A 366 -11.55 -4.36 -10.60
CA VAL A 366 -11.17 -5.40 -9.62
C VAL A 366 -11.75 -6.75 -10.03
N LEU A 367 -13.03 -6.84 -10.40
CA LEU A 367 -13.63 -8.08 -10.88
C LEU A 367 -12.90 -8.63 -12.11
N ARG A 368 -12.55 -7.78 -13.07
CA ARG A 368 -11.80 -8.14 -14.27
C ARG A 368 -10.36 -8.58 -13.95
N THR A 369 -9.72 -7.95 -12.97
CA THR A 369 -8.39 -8.35 -12.45
C THR A 369 -8.47 -9.75 -11.83
N VAL A 370 -9.43 -9.98 -10.93
CA VAL A 370 -9.48 -11.23 -10.16
C VAL A 370 -10.04 -12.43 -10.93
N THR A 371 -10.76 -12.18 -12.02
CA THR A 371 -11.29 -13.21 -12.94
C THR A 371 -10.41 -13.44 -14.17
N ARG A 372 -9.15 -12.99 -14.13
CA ARG A 372 -8.21 -13.28 -15.22
C ARG A 372 -7.88 -14.77 -15.28
N LYS A 373 -7.62 -15.25 -16.51
CA LYS A 373 -7.14 -16.63 -16.72
C LYS A 373 -5.75 -16.81 -16.08
N PRO A 374 -5.34 -18.07 -15.76
CA PRO A 374 -3.99 -18.36 -15.31
C PRO A 374 -2.94 -17.80 -16.28
N VAL A 375 -1.77 -17.46 -15.73
CA VAL A 375 -0.69 -16.85 -16.51
C VAL A 375 -0.29 -17.78 -17.65
N ASP A 376 -0.30 -17.24 -18.87
CA ASP A 376 0.07 -17.98 -20.07
C ASP A 376 1.40 -17.44 -20.59
N TYR A 377 2.44 -18.28 -20.49
CA TYR A 377 3.79 -17.97 -20.97
C TYR A 377 3.99 -18.34 -22.44
N SER A 378 2.97 -18.90 -23.12
CA SER A 378 3.06 -19.12 -24.56
C SER A 378 3.14 -17.78 -25.29
N SER A 379 4.10 -17.68 -26.22
CA SER A 379 4.40 -16.43 -26.92
C SER A 379 3.74 -16.39 -28.29
N ALA A 380 2.81 -15.45 -28.50
CA ALA A 380 2.45 -14.99 -29.83
C ALA A 380 3.44 -13.92 -30.36
N GLY A 381 4.38 -13.47 -29.51
CA GLY A 381 5.36 -12.42 -29.78
C GLY A 381 5.88 -11.80 -28.48
N PHE A 382 6.87 -10.91 -28.60
CA PHE A 382 7.44 -10.14 -27.49
C PHE A 382 7.11 -8.65 -27.65
N VAL A 383 6.92 -7.98 -26.52
CA VAL A 383 6.75 -6.53 -26.42
C VAL A 383 7.99 -6.00 -25.71
N ASP A 384 8.70 -5.06 -26.33
CA ASP A 384 9.80 -4.39 -25.68
C ASP A 384 9.26 -3.48 -24.57
N THR A 385 9.69 -3.76 -23.34
CA THR A 385 9.43 -2.89 -22.19
C THR A 385 10.73 -2.29 -21.70
N PRO A 386 10.71 -1.18 -20.92
CA PRO A 386 11.91 -0.65 -20.29
C PRO A 386 12.65 -1.65 -19.39
N ALA A 387 11.97 -2.73 -18.96
CA ALA A 387 12.54 -3.82 -18.17
C ALA A 387 13.05 -5.01 -19.03
N GLY A 388 13.01 -4.89 -20.36
CA GLY A 388 13.35 -5.94 -21.33
C GLY A 388 12.14 -6.49 -22.10
N PRO A 389 12.36 -7.40 -23.05
CA PRO A 389 11.29 -8.01 -23.84
C PRO A 389 10.39 -8.88 -22.96
N LEU A 390 9.08 -8.66 -23.02
CA LEU A 390 8.07 -9.39 -22.27
C LEU A 390 7.12 -10.13 -23.22
N PRO A 391 6.70 -11.38 -22.95
CA PRO A 391 5.70 -12.04 -23.79
C PRO A 391 4.42 -11.19 -23.89
N ALA A 392 3.91 -10.98 -25.10
CA ALA A 392 2.77 -10.09 -25.33
C ALA A 392 1.51 -10.51 -24.55
N ASN A 393 1.30 -11.81 -24.40
CA ASN A 393 0.20 -12.37 -23.61
C ASN A 393 0.35 -12.05 -22.12
N LEU A 394 1.57 -12.09 -21.59
CA LEU A 394 1.86 -11.72 -20.20
C LEU A 394 1.60 -10.23 -19.96
N ALA A 395 2.03 -9.36 -20.88
CA ALA A 395 1.74 -7.93 -20.80
C ALA A 395 0.23 -7.66 -20.81
N ARG A 396 -0.51 -8.26 -21.75
CA ARG A 396 -1.98 -8.14 -21.83
C ARG A 396 -2.67 -8.62 -20.56
N GLN A 397 -2.19 -9.71 -19.96
CA GLN A 397 -2.77 -10.27 -18.73
C GLN A 397 -2.43 -9.42 -17.48
N LEU A 398 -1.29 -8.72 -17.48
CA LEU A 398 -0.89 -7.83 -16.40
C LEU A 398 -1.78 -6.59 -16.33
N PHE A 399 -2.13 -6.03 -17.50
CA PHE A 399 -2.98 -4.83 -17.58
C PHE A 399 -4.48 -5.13 -17.53
N ARG A 400 -4.91 -6.40 -17.59
CA ARG A 400 -6.33 -6.77 -17.52
C ARG A 400 -6.95 -6.36 -16.18
N GLY A 401 -7.88 -5.42 -16.21
CA GLY A 401 -8.51 -4.80 -15.05
C GLY A 401 -8.08 -3.33 -14.93
N PRO A 402 -6.81 -3.02 -14.63
CA PRO A 402 -6.29 -1.65 -14.63
C PRO A 402 -6.51 -0.91 -15.96
N ASP A 403 -6.47 -1.62 -17.09
CA ASP A 403 -6.78 -1.08 -18.41
C ASP A 403 -8.17 -0.44 -18.47
N LEU A 404 -9.19 -1.12 -17.95
CA LEU A 404 -10.56 -0.62 -17.88
C LEU A 404 -10.65 0.65 -17.01
N LEU A 405 -9.94 0.68 -15.88
CA LEU A 405 -9.93 1.83 -14.99
C LEU A 405 -9.29 3.04 -15.67
N VAL A 406 -8.12 2.87 -16.28
CA VAL A 406 -7.39 3.96 -16.94
C VAL A 406 -8.18 4.51 -18.13
N LEU A 407 -8.69 3.63 -19.00
CA LEU A 407 -9.50 4.05 -20.14
C LEU A 407 -10.81 4.71 -19.70
N GLY A 408 -11.45 4.20 -18.64
CA GLY A 408 -12.65 4.78 -18.08
C GLY A 408 -12.42 6.15 -17.45
N ILE A 409 -11.33 6.34 -16.70
CA ILE A 409 -10.93 7.65 -16.16
C ILE A 409 -10.63 8.62 -17.30
N ALA A 410 -9.90 8.19 -18.34
CA ALA A 410 -9.60 9.02 -19.49
C ALA A 410 -10.88 9.44 -20.25
N ALA A 411 -11.82 8.52 -20.47
CA ALA A 411 -13.09 8.83 -21.09
C ALA A 411 -13.92 9.81 -20.25
N LEU A 412 -13.97 9.63 -18.93
CA LEU A 412 -14.64 10.54 -18.01
C LEU A 412 -14.00 11.93 -18.00
N ALA A 413 -12.67 12.01 -18.08
CA ALA A 413 -11.92 13.26 -18.17
C ALA A 413 -12.08 13.98 -19.52
N LEU A 414 -12.57 13.30 -20.56
CA LEU A 414 -12.90 13.93 -21.85
C LEU A 414 -14.37 14.40 -21.92
N LEU A 415 -15.23 13.90 -21.03
CA LEU A 415 -16.67 14.18 -21.01
C LEU A 415 -17.06 15.29 -20.02
N GLY A 416 -16.30 15.45 -18.93
CA GLY A 416 -16.38 16.59 -18.02
C GLY A 416 -15.33 17.63 -18.37
#